data_AF-I9KL22-F1
#
_entry.id   AF-I9KL22-F1
#
_cell.length_a   1.000
_cell.length_b   1.000
_cell.length_c   1.000
_cell.angle_alpha   90.00
_cell.angle_beta   90.00
_cell.angle_gamma   90.00
#
_symmetry.space_group_name_H-M   'P 1'
#
loop_
_entity.id
_entity.type
_entity.pdbx_description
1 polymer ?
#
loop_
_entity_poly.entity_id
_entity_poly.type
_entity_poly.pdbx_seq_one_letter_code
_entity_poly.pdbx_strand_id
1 'polypeptide(L)'
;MPIDDQLRAETRDLLQAVLAWTASRASWDQAGEILTAMNAALDAEDPTALDAAIARLEDLDPHRATDGNAGPRTPPPAPVRDRLNETIHKIGK
;
A
#
# COMPACT_ATOMS: atom_id res chain seq x y z
N MET A 1 21.26 1.32 -2.01
CA MET A 1 20.97 1.00 -0.59
C MET A 1 20.24 -0.34 -0.59
N PRO A 2 20.44 -1.24 0.37
CA PRO A 2 19.57 -2.40 0.52
C PRO A 2 18.25 -1.98 1.18
N ILE A 3 17.20 -2.79 1.04
CA ILE A 3 15.98 -2.66 1.86
C ILE A 3 16.34 -3.04 3.30
N ASP A 4 16.45 -2.05 4.17
CA ASP A 4 16.80 -2.24 5.58
C ASP A 4 15.58 -2.60 6.45
N ASP A 5 15.85 -2.98 7.70
CA ASP A 5 14.81 -3.39 8.66
C ASP A 5 13.83 -2.26 9.00
N GLN A 6 14.29 -1.00 8.93
CA GLN A 6 13.44 0.16 9.18
C GLN A 6 12.40 0.30 8.06
N LEU A 7 12.83 0.29 6.80
CA LEU A 7 11.93 0.38 5.65
C LEU A 7 10.94 -0.79 5.61
N ARG A 8 11.36 -1.99 6.02
CA ARG A 8 10.48 -3.15 6.16
C ARG A 8 9.42 -2.95 7.24
N ALA A 9 9.80 -2.43 8.40
CA ALA A 9 8.88 -2.16 9.50
C ALA A 9 7.85 -1.09 9.12
N GLU A 10 8.32 0.03 8.56
CA GLU A 10 7.45 1.13 8.10
C GLU A 10 6.43 0.65 7.06
N THR A 11 6.92 -0.08 6.06
CA THR A 11 6.04 -0.65 5.03
C THR A 11 4.99 -1.59 5.64
N ARG A 12 5.39 -2.45 6.58
CA ARG A 12 4.48 -3.40 7.23
C ARG A 12 3.39 -2.67 8.01
N ASP A 13 3.77 -1.67 8.79
CA ASP A 13 2.84 -0.89 9.60
C ASP A 13 1.82 -0.16 8.73
N LEU A 14 2.28 0.43 7.61
CA LEU A 14 1.39 1.04 6.62
C LEU A 14 0.42 0.02 6.03
N LEU A 15 0.89 -1.13 5.55
CA LEU A 15 0.04 -2.16 4.95
C LEU A 15 -1.01 -2.70 5.94
N GLN A 16 -0.65 -2.79 7.23
CA GLN A 16 -1.60 -3.15 8.29
C GLN A 16 -2.66 -2.07 8.50
N ALA A 17 -2.27 -0.79 8.46
CA ALA A 17 -3.23 0.32 8.53
C ALA A 17 -4.21 0.29 7.36
N VAL A 18 -3.72 0.02 6.14
CA VAL A 18 -4.54 -0.04 4.91
C VAL A 18 -5.66 -1.11 5.00
N LEU A 19 -5.43 -2.21 5.71
CA LEU A 19 -6.48 -3.23 5.93
C LEU A 19 -7.71 -2.69 6.68
N ALA A 20 -7.53 -1.65 7.49
CA ALA A 20 -8.58 -0.97 8.24
C ALA A 20 -9.19 0.23 7.50
N TRP A 21 -8.60 0.65 6.37
CA TRP A 21 -9.09 1.80 5.62
C TRP A 21 -10.47 1.55 5.01
N THR A 22 -11.22 2.64 4.88
CA THR A 22 -12.41 2.70 4.03
C THR A 22 -12.20 3.80 3.00
N ALA A 23 -12.14 3.43 1.72
CA ALA A 23 -11.83 4.35 0.64
C ALA A 23 -12.81 4.19 -0.52
N SER A 24 -12.82 5.16 -1.44
CA SER A 24 -13.61 5.08 -2.67
C SER A 24 -13.09 3.96 -3.58
N ARG A 25 -13.92 3.48 -4.50
CA ARG A 25 -13.48 2.48 -5.50
C ARG A 25 -12.26 2.96 -6.29
N ALA A 26 -12.24 4.23 -6.70
CA ALA A 26 -11.12 4.81 -7.44
C ALA A 26 -9.83 4.83 -6.60
N SER A 27 -9.93 5.11 -5.30
CA SER A 27 -8.79 5.00 -4.37
C SER A 27 -8.30 3.56 -4.24
N TRP A 28 -9.21 2.58 -4.22
CA TRP A 28 -8.83 1.16 -4.19
C TRP A 28 -8.19 0.67 -5.47
N ASP A 29 -8.65 1.15 -6.63
CA ASP A 29 -8.03 0.84 -7.92
C ASP A 29 -6.57 1.37 -7.94
N GLN A 30 -6.35 2.61 -7.49
CA GLN A 30 -5.00 3.19 -7.34
C GLN A 30 -4.15 2.42 -6.32
N ALA A 31 -4.71 2.07 -5.16
CA ALA A 31 -4.00 1.28 -4.16
C ALA A 31 -3.57 -0.08 -4.74
N GLY A 32 -4.40 -0.73 -5.56
CA GLY A 32 -4.06 -1.98 -6.23
C GLY A 32 -2.86 -1.86 -7.19
N GLU A 33 -2.76 -0.76 -7.93
CA GLU A 33 -1.60 -0.47 -8.79
C GLU A 33 -0.33 -0.23 -7.96
N ILE A 34 -0.44 0.55 -6.88
CA ILE A 34 0.69 0.83 -5.99
C ILE A 34 1.20 -0.45 -5.32
N LEU A 35 0.31 -1.31 -4.82
CA LEU A 35 0.69 -2.59 -4.22
C LEU A 35 1.40 -3.52 -5.23
N THR A 36 1.00 -3.46 -6.49
CA THR A 36 1.69 -4.19 -7.56
C THR A 36 3.12 -3.66 -7.75
N ALA A 37 3.30 -2.33 -7.72
CA ALA A 37 4.62 -1.70 -7.78
C ALA A 37 5.49 -2.03 -6.54
N MET A 38 4.90 -2.04 -5.34
CA MET A 38 5.60 -2.45 -4.11
C MET A 38 6.11 -3.88 -4.20
N ASN A 39 5.28 -4.82 -4.68
CA ASN A 39 5.71 -6.20 -4.87
C ASN A 39 6.85 -6.33 -5.89
N ALA A 40 6.82 -5.57 -6.98
CA ALA A 40 7.91 -5.55 -7.95
C ALA A 40 9.21 -4.96 -7.37
N ALA A 41 9.12 -3.91 -6.56
CA ALA A 41 10.26 -3.31 -5.88
C ALA A 41 10.89 -4.27 -4.85
N LEU A 42 10.06 -5.03 -4.12
CA LEU A 42 10.53 -6.09 -3.21
C LEU A 42 11.24 -7.21 -3.98
N ASP A 43 10.67 -7.65 -5.11
CA ASP A 43 11.27 -8.72 -5.93
C ASP A 43 12.59 -8.28 -6.59
N ALA A 44 12.73 -6.99 -6.89
CA ALA A 44 13.94 -6.38 -7.45
C ALA A 44 14.96 -5.91 -6.40
N GLU A 45 14.65 -6.04 -5.11
CA GLU A 45 15.43 -5.48 -3.98
C GLU A 45 15.75 -3.98 -4.14
N ASP A 46 14.81 -3.21 -4.68
CA ASP A 46 14.95 -1.77 -4.94
C ASP A 46 14.27 -0.94 -3.84
N PRO A 47 15.02 -0.46 -2.83
CA PRO A 47 14.42 0.35 -1.76
C PRO A 47 13.95 1.72 -2.23
N THR A 48 14.54 2.28 -3.30
CA THR A 48 14.10 3.59 -3.82
C THR A 48 12.70 3.47 -4.41
N ALA A 49 12.48 2.40 -5.18
CA ALA A 49 11.17 2.10 -5.73
C ALA A 49 10.15 1.74 -4.64
N LEU A 50 10.58 1.02 -3.60
CA LEU A 50 9.72 0.69 -2.47
C LEU A 50 9.30 1.94 -1.69
N ASP A 51 10.25 2.79 -1.32
CA ASP A 51 10.00 4.06 -0.61
C ASP A 51 9.07 4.99 -1.40
N ALA A 52 9.31 5.14 -2.71
CA ALA A 52 8.41 5.91 -3.58
C ALA A 52 6.99 5.33 -3.66
N ALA A 53 6.83 4.01 -3.55
CA ALA A 53 5.53 3.37 -3.54
C ALA A 53 4.82 3.51 -2.18
N ILE A 54 5.56 3.47 -1.06
CA ILE A 54 5.05 3.79 0.28
C ILE A 54 4.48 5.19 0.30
N ALA A 55 5.25 6.20 -0.11
CA ALA A 55 4.81 7.59 -0.12
C ALA A 55 3.52 7.79 -0.94
N ARG A 56 3.42 7.14 -2.11
CA ARG A 56 2.19 7.15 -2.92
C ARG A 56 1.01 6.49 -2.23
N LEU A 57 1.23 5.41 -1.49
CA LEU A 57 0.17 4.74 -0.75
C LEU A 57 -0.30 5.60 0.42
N GLU A 58 0.61 6.29 1.11
CA GLU A 58 0.29 7.25 2.18
C GLU A 58 -0.53 8.43 1.68
N ASP A 59 -0.27 8.92 0.45
CA ASP A 59 -1.09 9.96 -0.19
C ASP A 59 -2.55 9.52 -0.40
N LEU A 60 -2.82 8.21 -0.46
CA LEU A 60 -4.17 7.66 -0.55
C LEU A 60 -4.84 7.44 0.81
N ASP A 61 -4.16 7.74 1.92
CA ASP A 61 -4.72 7.58 3.26
C ASP A 61 -6.03 8.39 3.38
N PRO A 62 -7.18 7.73 3.62
CA PRO A 62 -8.47 8.40 3.74
C PRO A 62 -8.56 9.39 4.91
N HIS A 63 -7.60 9.37 5.85
CA HIS A 63 -7.46 10.38 6.90
C HIS A 63 -6.71 11.63 6.45
N ARG A 64 -5.85 11.52 5.42
CA ARG A 64 -5.05 12.63 4.87
C ARG A 64 -5.61 13.17 3.55
N ALA A 65 -6.29 12.33 2.78
CA ALA A 65 -6.90 12.70 1.51
C ALA A 65 -8.02 13.72 1.74
N THR A 66 -7.81 14.94 1.25
CA THR A 66 -8.88 15.94 1.13
C THR A 66 -9.89 15.44 0.09
N ASP A 67 -11.13 15.22 0.52
CA ASP A 67 -12.25 14.61 -0.22
C ASP A 67 -12.46 15.16 -1.64
N GLY A 68 -11.67 14.69 -2.61
CA GLY A 68 -11.87 14.92 -4.04
C GLY A 68 -12.68 13.82 -4.73
N ASN A 69 -12.84 12.67 -4.08
CA ASN A 69 -13.52 11.50 -4.64
C ASN A 69 -14.83 11.23 -3.87
N ALA A 70 -15.89 11.90 -4.30
CA ALA A 70 -17.25 11.71 -3.80
C ALA A 70 -17.80 10.34 -4.27
N GLY A 71 -17.48 9.28 -3.53
CA GLY A 71 -18.02 7.95 -3.76
C GLY A 71 -18.24 7.19 -2.45
N PRO A 72 -19.06 6.13 -2.44
CA PRO A 72 -19.24 5.31 -1.25
C PRO A 72 -17.90 4.72 -0.81
N ARG A 73 -17.55 4.94 0.45
CA ARG A 73 -16.33 4.38 1.06
C ARG A 73 -16.60 2.93 1.42
N THR A 74 -15.80 2.01 0.89
CA THR A 74 -15.88 0.58 1.19
C THR A 74 -14.60 0.11 1.85
N PRO A 75 -14.63 -0.98 2.65
CA PRO A 75 -13.42 -1.69 3.02
C PRO A 75 -12.65 -2.19 1.77
N PRO A 76 -11.39 -2.61 1.90
CA PRO A 76 -10.59 -3.10 0.78
C PRO A 76 -11.33 -4.24 0.06
N PRO A 77 -11.54 -4.12 -1.26
CA PRO A 77 -12.15 -5.19 -2.05
C PRO A 77 -11.22 -6.41 -2.08
N ALA A 78 -11.78 -7.60 -2.33
CA ALA A 78 -11.03 -8.86 -2.28
C ALA A 78 -9.70 -8.83 -3.07
N PRO A 79 -9.64 -8.33 -4.32
CA PRO A 79 -8.39 -8.29 -5.08
C PRO A 79 -7.31 -7.38 -4.47
N VAL A 80 -7.70 -6.35 -3.72
CA VAL A 80 -6.75 -5.47 -3.02
C VAL A 80 -6.32 -6.11 -1.72
N ARG A 81 -7.25 -6.72 -0.98
CA ARG A 81 -6.95 -7.45 0.26
C ARG A 81 -5.97 -8.60 0.03
N ASP A 82 -6.15 -9.36 -1.05
CA ASP A 82 -5.26 -10.48 -1.37
C ASP A 82 -3.84 -9.97 -1.64
N ARG A 83 -3.71 -8.90 -2.43
CA ARG A 83 -2.41 -8.25 -2.69
C ARG A 83 -1.76 -7.69 -1.43
N LEU A 84 -2.53 -7.03 -0.55
CA LEU A 84 -2.04 -6.56 0.75
C LEU A 84 -1.44 -7.70 1.57
N ASN A 85 -2.17 -8.81 1.67
CA ASN A 85 -1.71 -9.99 2.42
C ASN A 85 -0.44 -10.59 1.81
N GLU A 86 -0.36 -10.67 0.48
CA GLU A 86 0.84 -11.13 -0.22
C GLU A 86 2.05 -10.23 0.06
N THR A 87 1.88 -8.90 -0.03
CA THR A 87 2.97 -7.95 0.23
C THR A 87 3.43 -7.98 1.69
N ILE A 88 2.49 -8.07 2.65
CA ILE A 88 2.82 -8.25 4.07
C ILE A 88 3.60 -9.56 4.30
N HIS A 89 3.21 -10.64 3.64
CA HIS A 89 3.91 -11.91 3.76
C HIS A 89 5.32 -11.85 3.18
N LYS A 90 5.52 -11.17 2.05
CA LYS A 90 6.83 -10.98 1.43
C LYS A 90 7.78 -10.17 2.31
N ILE A 91 7.29 -9.08 2.90
CA ILE A 91 8.17 -8.18 3.67
C ILE A 91 8.55 -8.72 5.05
N GLY A 92 7.72 -9.62 5.60
CA GLY A 92 7.96 -10.31 6.86
C GLY A 92 8.84 -11.56 6.75
N LYS A 93 9.32 -11.90 5.56
CA LYS A 93 10.37 -12.91 5.33
C LYS A 93 11.75 -12.27 5.36
#